data_AF-A0A417T6F7-F1
#
_entry.id   AF-A0A417T6F7-F1
#
_cell.length_a   1.000
_cell.length_b   1.000
_cell.length_c   1.000
_cell.angle_alpha   90.00
_cell.angle_beta   90.00
_cell.angle_gamma   90.00
#
_symmetry.space_group_name_H-M   'P 1'
#
loop_
_entity.id
_entity.type
_entity.pdbx_description
1 polymer ?
#
loop_
_entity_poly.entity_id
_entity_poly.type
_entity_poly.pdbx_seq_one_letter_code
_entity_poly.pdbx_strand_id
1 'polypeptide(L)' 'MNKIYQNIKYNNSWWFVENGKVNFAAETLIKYNNVWYYVKNGKVDFSYTGYVTYTNGHRYYVKNGRKVSRA' A
#
# COMPACT_ATOMS: atom_id res chain seq x y z
N MET A 1 -16.33 14.88 -1.91
CA MET A 1 -15.27 14.10 -1.20
C MET A 1 -14.43 13.38 -2.26
N ASN A 2 -13.42 14.06 -2.79
CA ASN A 2 -12.64 13.55 -3.92
C ASN A 2 -11.40 12.82 -3.40
N LYS A 3 -11.51 11.50 -3.22
CA LYS A 3 -10.32 10.64 -3.18
C LYS A 3 -10.46 9.66 -4.33
N ILE A 4 -10.09 10.12 -5.52
CA ILE A 4 -9.98 9.26 -6.69
C ILE A 4 -8.65 8.52 -6.53
N TYR A 5 -8.69 7.34 -5.93
CA TYR A 5 -7.57 6.40 -5.94
C TYR A 5 -7.42 5.88 -7.37
N GLN A 6 -6.70 6.61 -8.22
CA GLN A 6 -6.43 6.14 -9.58
C GLN A 6 -5.31 5.12 -9.57
N ASN A 7 -5.65 3.95 -10.09
CA ASN A 7 -4.74 2.85 -10.30
C ASN A 7 -4.07 3.03 -11.67
N ILE A 8 -3.04 3.88 -11.76
CA ILE A 8 -2.31 4.07 -13.02
C ILE A 8 -1.37 2.88 -13.19
N LYS A 9 -1.79 1.89 -13.97
CA LYS A 9 -0.93 0.79 -14.40
C LYS A 9 0.03 1.31 -15.47
N TYR A 10 1.20 1.77 -15.06
CA TYR A 10 2.35 1.97 -15.94
C TYR A 10 3.40 0.90 -15.58
N ASN A 11 3.73 0.00 -16.51
CA ASN A 11 4.67 -1.11 -16.27
C ASN A 11 4.42 -1.89 -14.95
N ASN A 12 3.20 -2.38 -14.73
CA ASN A 12 2.82 -3.20 -13.56
C ASN A 12 3.06 -2.57 -12.17
N SER A 13 3.23 -1.24 -12.09
CA SER A 13 3.59 -0.55 -10.84
C SER A 13 2.45 0.32 -10.32
N TRP A 14 2.14 0.21 -9.03
CA TRP A 14 1.08 1.00 -8.38
C TRP A 14 1.74 2.02 -7.46
N TRP A 15 1.34 3.28 -7.55
CA TRP A 15 1.98 4.37 -6.80
C TRP A 15 0.99 5.06 -5.86
N PHE A 16 1.46 5.40 -4.67
CA PHE A 16 0.74 6.17 -3.68
C PHE A 16 0.97 7.67 -3.92
N VAL A 17 -0.06 8.32 -4.45
CA VAL A 17 -0.06 9.76 -4.76
C VAL A 17 -0.86 10.51 -3.69
N GLU A 18 -0.24 11.51 -3.09
CA GLU A 18 -0.81 12.41 -2.10
C GLU A 18 -0.63 13.86 -2.59
N ASN A 19 -1.71 14.65 -2.57
CA ASN A 19 -1.69 16.04 -3.05
C ASN A 19 -1.13 16.23 -4.47
N GLY A 20 -1.41 15.28 -5.37
CA GLY A 20 -0.95 15.32 -6.77
C GLY A 20 0.51 14.92 -7.00
N LYS A 21 1.22 14.43 -5.97
CA LYS A 21 2.61 13.96 -6.07
C LYS A 21 2.78 12.57 -5.46
N VAL A 22 3.68 11.75 -6.00
CA VAL A 22 4.04 10.48 -5.36
C VAL A 22 4.69 10.79 -4.00
N ASN A 23 4.14 10.21 -2.94
CA ASN A 23 4.75 10.32 -1.62
C ASN A 23 5.79 9.21 -1.47
N PHE A 24 7.03 9.51 -1.85
CA PHE A 24 8.15 8.57 -1.76
C PHE A 24 8.58 8.26 -0.31
N ALA A 25 8.09 9.00 0.69
CA ALA A 25 8.32 8.68 2.10
C ALA A 25 7.26 7.70 2.65
N ALA A 26 6.26 7.33 1.85
CA ALA A 26 5.20 6.44 2.30
C ALA A 26 5.71 5.00 2.46
N GLU A 27 5.65 4.52 3.69
CA GLU A 27 5.76 3.11 4.07
C GLU A 27 4.53 2.72 4.90
N THR A 28 3.50 2.18 4.25
CA THR A 28 2.19 1.97 4.88
C THR A 28 1.33 0.94 4.16
N LEU A 29 0.16 0.62 4.71
CA LEU A 29 -0.86 -0.19 4.06
C LEU A 29 -1.92 0.71 3.42
N ILE A 30 -2.25 0.48 2.15
CA ILE A 30 -3.33 1.18 1.46
C ILE A 30 -4.44 0.21 1.09
N LYS A 31 -5.70 0.64 1.19
CA LYS A 31 -6.86 -0.16 0.80
C LYS A 31 -7.29 0.21 -0.62
N TYR A 32 -7.38 -0.79 -1.49
CA TYR A 32 -7.92 -0.67 -2.85
C TYR A 32 -8.76 -1.89 -3.19
N ASN A 33 -9.98 -1.69 -3.69
CA ASN A 33 -10.95 -2.75 -4.00
C ASN A 33 -11.07 -3.81 -2.88
N ASN A 34 -11.25 -3.35 -1.64
CA ASN A 34 -11.32 -4.19 -0.44
C ASN A 34 -10.08 -5.03 -0.09
N VAL A 35 -8.99 -4.92 -0.85
CA VAL A 35 -7.70 -5.56 -0.56
C VAL A 35 -6.75 -4.50 -0.02
N TRP A 36 -5.94 -4.88 0.97
CA TRP A 36 -4.89 -4.01 1.49
C TRP A 36 -3.56 -4.40 0.88
N TYR A 37 -2.79 -3.39 0.45
CA TYR A 37 -1.49 -3.54 -0.19
C TYR A 37 -0.42 -2.81 0.61
N TYR A 38 0.76 -3.39 0.71
CA TYR A 38 1.92 -2.74 1.31
C TYR A 38 2.60 -1.83 0.29
N VAL A 39 2.80 -0.58 0.70
CA VAL A 39 3.50 0.46 -0.05
C VAL A 39 4.83 0.71 0.63
N LYS A 40 5.90 0.75 -0.17
CA LYS A 40 7.24 1.14 0.22
C LYS A 40 7.80 2.13 -0.78
N ASN A 41 8.40 3.21 -0.30
CA ASN A 41 8.93 4.29 -1.13
C ASN A 41 7.88 4.85 -2.11
N GLY A 42 6.62 4.95 -1.67
CA GLY A 42 5.52 5.42 -2.52
C GLY A 42 5.04 4.45 -3.59
N LYS A 43 5.55 3.21 -3.65
CA LYS A 43 5.12 2.17 -4.60
C LYS A 43 4.60 0.94 -3.89
N VAL A 44 3.58 0.27 -4.41
CA VAL A 44 3.19 -1.07 -3.94
C VAL A 44 4.34 -2.05 -4.19
N ASP A 45 4.80 -2.69 -3.12
CA ASP A 45 5.83 -3.71 -3.17
C ASP A 45 5.17 -5.10 -3.16
N PHE A 46 4.95 -5.64 -4.36
CA PHE A 46 4.41 -6.99 -4.55
C PHE A 46 5.37 -8.11 -4.17
N SER A 47 6.65 -7.81 -3.91
CA SER A 47 7.64 -8.79 -3.46
C SER A 47 7.67 -8.93 -1.94
N TYR A 48 7.15 -7.93 -1.22
CA TYR A 48 7.20 -7.91 0.23
C TYR A 48 6.36 -9.03 0.87
N THR A 49 6.99 -9.77 1.79
CA THR A 49 6.35 -10.73 2.68
C THR A 49 6.90 -10.54 4.09
N GLY A 50 6.03 -10.28 5.05
CA GLY A 50 6.44 -9.95 6.42
C GLY A 50 5.34 -9.31 7.25
N TYR A 51 5.71 -8.89 8.45
CA TYR A 51 4.82 -8.18 9.36
C TYR A 51 4.98 -6.67 9.23
N VAL A 52 3.87 -5.96 9.07
CA VAL A 52 3.83 -4.49 9.02
C VAL A 52 2.98 -3.98 10.17
N THR A 53 3.52 -3.02 10.92
CA THR A 53 2.77 -2.30 11.95
C THR A 53 2.08 -1.10 11.29
N TYR A 54 0.76 -1.05 11.37
CA TYR A 54 -0.02 0.06 10.83
C TYR A 54 -0.15 1.18 11.87
N THR A 55 -0.56 2.37 11.43
CA THR A 55 -0.65 3.58 12.28
C THR A 55 -1.58 3.43 13.49
N ASN A 56 -2.49 2.45 13.48
CA ASN A 56 -3.34 2.11 14.62
C ASN A 56 -2.67 1.17 15.64
N GLY A 57 -1.36 0.93 15.54
CA GLY A 57 -0.59 0.06 16.42
C GLY A 57 -0.80 -1.43 16.17
N HIS A 58 -1.66 -1.82 15.22
CA HIS A 58 -1.90 -3.23 14.91
C HIS A 58 -0.89 -3.75 13.89
N ARG A 59 -0.47 -5.00 14.11
CA ARG A 59 0.44 -5.71 13.21
C ARG A 59 -0.35 -6.58 12.23
N TYR A 60 0.03 -6.53 10.96
CA TYR A 60 -0.62 -7.29 9.91
C TYR A 60 0.41 -8.13 9.17
N TYR A 61 0.02 -9.34 8.81
CA TYR A 61 0.83 -10.18 7.94
C TYR A 61 0.53 -9.87 6.48
N VAL A 62 1.58 -9.58 5.72
CA VAL A 62 1.55 -9.30 4.29
C VAL A 62 2.28 -10.43 3.58
N LYS A 63 1.71 -10.92 2.49
CA LYS A 63 2.30 -11.92 1.59
C LYS A 63 2.15 -11.44 0.15
N ASN A 64 3.24 -11.43 -0.60
CA ASN A 64 3.27 -10.96 -1.99
C ASN A 64 2.64 -9.56 -2.14
N GLY A 65 2.99 -8.66 -1.21
CA GLY A 65 2.47 -7.29 -1.12
C GLY A 65 1.01 -7.16 -0.69
N ARG A 66 0.28 -8.24 -0.43
CA ARG A 66 -1.14 -8.23 -0.02
C ARG A 66 -1.28 -8.60 1.45
N LYS A 67 -2.09 -7.84 2.19
CA LYS A 67 -2.46 -8.20 3.55
C LYS A 67 -3.28 -9.50 3.54
N VAL A 68 -2.87 -10.49 4.33
CA VAL A 68 -3.52 -11.80 4.44
C VAL A 68 -4.34 -11.91 5.72
N SER A 69 -3.81 -11.43 6.85
CA SER A 69 -4.45 -11.57 8.16
C SER A 69 -4.01 -10.48 9.13
N ARG A 70 -4.77 -10.33 10.22
CA ARG A 70 -4.38 -9.56 11.41
C ARG A 70 -3.64 -10.52 12.35
N ALA A 71 -2.47 -10.10 12.84
CA ALA A 71 -1.74 -10.83 13.87
C ALA A 71 -2.31 -10.54 15.26
#